data_AF-A0AAV8Z2Z1-F1
#
_entry.id   AF-A0AAV8Z2Z1-F1
#
_cell.length_a   1.000
_cell.length_b   1.000
_cell.length_c   1.000
_cell.angle_alpha   90.00
_cell.angle_beta   90.00
_cell.angle_gamma   90.00
#
_symmetry.space_group_name_H-M   'P 1'
#
loop_
_entity.id
_entity.type
_entity.pdbx_description
1 polymer ?
#
loop_
_entity_poly.entity_id
_entity_poly.type
_entity_poly.pdbx_seq_one_letter_code
_entity_poly.pdbx_strand_id
1 'polypeptide(L)'
;MSYLTESLKIEILMMIGYGDRARTQCEVVRLFREKHPDLPPLNQGTISKIEAQYREMGHVRKVPSKRQAVVDDDTKLNLLLALEENPITPARQLARDSNLKDKTVLKILKYEKKNAHIKCKLFKSYLKMIQIDGWSYQEVLPYFLKSEGARLENADSRYHNTKGYLSVEESYKSTLTETFLQGGEEMGLPSIDYNSPTKSFGLSSMQSTLRNGRRESVARAFLYPASNRTNLHILTGAFVRKILINGGTAYGVTYEKGGKIYTVTAKKEVIVSAGCYLKQWRYGQHPQLLMLSGLGPKSHLEELGIRCLKDLSVGRNLQDHLIFPGVVYSIPFDGDQTITRLTGSFLDYVHSGTGLFTMLGGVTGLGFVKTEVSKVKADQPDIEFMFVQGSLASGFGNFIKSMLGMKEEFYDETFLPLEGGYQWTIAPVLLHPKSIGSIELRSRNPHDQPLIKPDYFSDPENEDIRTMIAGIREIQKLTNTTAFKIRGADLNELAVPGCADFAFDSDGYWECSLRSMAYTIYHPIGTAKMGPRYDRTAVVNHRLQVYGIKNLRVADCSVIPSHISGHTNAAAVMIGEKASDYIKESWGR
;
A
#
# COMPACT_ATOMS: atom_id res chain seq x y z
N MET A 1 -19.26 3.69 -41.49
CA MET A 1 -18.06 2.97 -41.96
C MET A 1 -17.24 2.66 -40.70
N SER A 2 -17.11 1.43 -40.21
CA SER A 2 -16.35 0.31 -40.80
C SER A 2 -14.89 0.67 -41.14
N TYR A 3 -13.98 0.59 -40.15
CA TYR A 3 -12.58 0.12 -40.28
C TYR A 3 -11.78 0.32 -38.98
N LEU A 4 -12.01 -0.54 -37.98
CA LEU A 4 -10.97 -0.97 -37.04
C LEU A 4 -11.14 -2.49 -36.85
N THR A 5 -10.30 -3.25 -37.53
CA THR A 5 -10.37 -4.72 -37.63
C THR A 5 -9.75 -5.41 -36.42
N GLU A 6 -10.03 -6.71 -36.26
CA GLU A 6 -9.38 -7.54 -35.24
C GLU A 6 -7.83 -7.49 -35.34
N SER A 7 -7.12 -7.49 -34.20
CA SER A 7 -6.02 -8.46 -33.91
C SER A 7 -5.03 -8.11 -32.78
N LEU A 8 -5.47 -7.59 -31.61
CA LEU A 8 -4.59 -7.46 -30.42
C LEU A 8 -4.81 -8.55 -29.34
N LYS A 9 -4.72 -9.83 -29.74
CA LYS A 9 -4.76 -10.99 -28.83
C LYS A 9 -3.43 -11.14 -28.06
N ILE A 10 -3.19 -10.27 -27.07
CA ILE A 10 -2.15 -10.49 -26.05
C ILE A 10 -2.72 -11.46 -25.02
N GLU A 11 -2.38 -12.74 -25.13
CA GLU A 11 -2.69 -13.76 -24.12
C GLU A 11 -1.86 -13.50 -22.86
N ILE A 12 -2.51 -13.09 -21.77
CA ILE A 12 -1.90 -12.85 -20.46
C ILE A 12 -2.34 -13.97 -19.52
N LEU A 13 -1.40 -14.83 -19.12
CA LEU A 13 -1.58 -15.75 -18.00
C LEU A 13 -1.02 -15.09 -16.74
N MET A 14 -1.89 -14.78 -15.78
CA MET A 14 -1.50 -14.23 -14.48
C MET A 14 -1.69 -15.30 -13.40
N MET A 15 -0.60 -15.73 -12.77
CA MET A 15 -0.64 -16.68 -11.66
C MET A 15 -0.64 -15.93 -10.34
N ILE A 16 -1.62 -16.23 -9.49
CA ILE A 16 -1.79 -15.59 -8.19
C ILE A 16 -1.57 -16.66 -7.11
N GLY A 17 -0.42 -16.59 -6.44
CA GLY A 17 -0.24 -17.22 -5.12
C GLY A 17 -1.28 -16.65 -4.16
N TYR A 18 -1.90 -17.49 -3.32
CA TYR A 18 -3.17 -17.13 -2.66
C TYR A 18 -3.11 -15.76 -1.96
N GLY A 19 -3.98 -14.86 -2.40
CA GLY A 19 -4.51 -13.69 -1.70
C GLY A 19 -6.00 -13.62 -2.05
N ASP A 20 -6.85 -13.22 -1.10
CA ASP A 20 -8.32 -13.28 -1.20
C ASP A 20 -8.87 -14.64 -1.69
N ARG A 21 -8.87 -15.66 -0.82
CA ARG A 21 -9.69 -16.86 -1.05
C ARG A 21 -11.17 -16.51 -0.97
N ALA A 22 -11.90 -16.68 -2.07
CA ALA A 22 -13.32 -17.00 -1.99
C ALA A 22 -13.48 -18.29 -1.17
N ARG A 23 -14.15 -18.20 -0.02
CA ARG A 23 -14.37 -19.35 0.88
C ARG A 23 -15.48 -20.23 0.32
N THR A 24 -15.28 -21.54 0.34
CA THR A 24 -16.33 -22.50 0.00
C THR A 24 -17.46 -22.49 1.04
N GLN A 25 -18.65 -22.94 0.63
CA GLN A 25 -19.82 -23.11 1.51
C GLN A 25 -19.45 -23.87 2.80
N CYS A 26 -18.68 -24.96 2.67
CA CYS A 26 -18.19 -25.76 3.78
C CYS A 26 -17.24 -24.98 4.70
N GLU A 27 -16.29 -24.19 4.16
CA GLU A 27 -15.37 -23.38 4.96
C GLU A 27 -16.11 -22.29 5.76
N VAL A 28 -17.12 -21.63 5.17
CA VAL A 28 -17.92 -20.60 5.87
C VAL A 28 -18.72 -21.22 7.03
N VAL A 29 -19.39 -22.35 6.80
CA VAL A 29 -20.15 -23.06 7.85
C VAL A 29 -19.21 -23.61 8.94
N ARG A 30 -18.01 -24.08 8.59
CA ARG A 30 -17.01 -24.57 9.56
C ARG A 30 -16.51 -23.44 10.46
N LEU A 31 -16.09 -22.32 9.86
CA LEU A 31 -15.60 -21.14 10.59
C LEU A 31 -16.66 -20.51 11.50
N PHE A 32 -17.95 -20.58 11.13
CA PHE A 32 -19.05 -20.15 12.01
C PHE A 32 -19.16 -21.05 13.25
N ARG A 33 -19.13 -22.38 13.08
CA ARG A 33 -19.18 -23.34 14.20
C ARG A 33 -17.95 -23.28 15.09
N GLU A 34 -16.76 -23.04 14.52
CA GLU A 34 -15.52 -22.83 15.27
C GLU A 34 -15.55 -21.57 16.16
N LYS A 35 -16.33 -20.54 15.79
CA LYS A 35 -16.48 -19.31 16.58
C LYS A 35 -17.68 -19.30 17.53
N HIS A 36 -18.67 -20.15 17.29
CA HIS A 36 -19.92 -20.18 18.04
C HIS A 36 -20.32 -21.63 18.36
N PRO A 37 -19.54 -22.35 19.18
CA PRO A 37 -19.77 -23.77 19.47
C PRO A 37 -21.08 -24.00 20.25
N ASP A 38 -21.54 -23.01 21.00
CA ASP A 38 -22.72 -23.08 21.87
C ASP A 38 -24.05 -22.86 21.11
N LEU A 39 -23.99 -22.50 19.82
CA LEU A 39 -25.18 -22.30 18.99
C LEU A 39 -25.68 -23.60 18.36
N PRO A 40 -27.01 -23.82 18.28
CA PRO A 40 -27.58 -25.04 17.72
C PRO A 40 -27.23 -25.20 16.23
N PRO A 41 -27.20 -26.44 15.70
CA PRO A 41 -26.79 -26.71 14.32
C PRO A 41 -27.58 -25.88 13.29
N LEU A 42 -26.85 -25.08 12.50
CA LEU A 42 -27.43 -24.25 11.44
C LEU A 42 -28.32 -25.09 10.50
N ASN A 43 -29.62 -24.76 10.45
CA ASN A 43 -30.54 -25.36 9.50
C ASN A 43 -30.33 -24.80 8.08
N GLN A 44 -30.84 -25.53 7.07
CA GLN A 44 -30.62 -25.19 5.65
C GLN A 44 -31.15 -23.81 5.26
N GLY A 45 -32.21 -23.32 5.91
CA GLY A 45 -32.75 -21.97 5.71
C GLY A 45 -31.81 -20.89 6.23
N THR A 46 -31.24 -21.08 7.42
CA THR A 46 -30.22 -20.17 7.99
C THR A 46 -28.93 -20.18 7.15
N ILE A 47 -28.47 -21.35 6.71
CA ILE A 47 -27.34 -21.47 5.78
C ILE A 47 -27.63 -20.69 4.49
N SER A 48 -28.83 -20.84 3.91
CA SER A 48 -29.23 -20.13 2.69
C SER A 48 -29.30 -18.60 2.88
N LYS A 49 -29.69 -18.11 4.06
CA LYS A 49 -29.67 -16.66 4.39
C LYS A 49 -28.25 -16.12 4.53
N ILE A 50 -27.38 -16.84 5.24
CA ILE A 50 -25.95 -16.49 5.35
C ILE A 50 -25.30 -16.48 3.95
N GLU A 51 -25.62 -17.47 3.11
CA GLU A 51 -25.15 -17.49 1.72
C GLU A 51 -25.70 -16.34 0.87
N ALA A 52 -26.96 -15.93 1.04
CA ALA A 52 -27.50 -14.77 0.33
C ALA A 52 -26.71 -13.50 0.68
N GLN A 53 -26.51 -13.24 1.98
CA GLN A 53 -25.69 -12.11 2.44
C GLN A 53 -24.24 -12.20 1.93
N TYR A 54 -23.60 -13.37 1.96
CA TYR A 54 -22.24 -13.55 1.43
C TYR A 54 -22.15 -13.41 -0.10
N ARG A 55 -23.23 -13.68 -0.85
CA ARG A 55 -23.33 -13.45 -2.30
C ARG A 55 -23.52 -11.96 -2.61
N GLU A 56 -24.33 -11.23 -1.82
CA GLU A 56 -24.49 -9.77 -1.91
C GLU A 56 -23.22 -9.02 -1.52
N MET A 57 -22.46 -9.54 -0.54
CA MET A 57 -21.09 -9.09 -0.23
C MET A 57 -20.06 -9.46 -1.33
N GLY A 58 -20.46 -10.26 -2.34
CA GLY A 58 -19.67 -10.54 -3.53
C GLY A 58 -18.69 -11.72 -3.44
N HIS A 59 -18.79 -12.57 -2.41
CA HIS A 59 -17.83 -13.65 -2.16
C HIS A 59 -18.06 -14.93 -2.98
N VAL A 60 -19.20 -15.08 -3.67
CA VAL A 60 -19.50 -16.22 -4.57
C VAL A 60 -20.23 -15.74 -5.82
N ARG A 61 -19.81 -16.18 -7.01
CA ARG A 61 -20.51 -15.94 -8.31
C ARG A 61 -21.00 -17.25 -8.92
N LYS A 62 -22.12 -17.19 -9.66
CA LYS A 62 -22.78 -18.31 -10.34
C LYS A 62 -22.22 -18.49 -11.76
N VAL A 63 -22.05 -19.73 -12.23
CA VAL A 63 -21.73 -20.02 -13.64
C VAL A 63 -23.02 -19.95 -14.48
N PRO A 64 -23.09 -19.19 -15.59
CA PRO A 64 -24.33 -19.08 -16.39
C PRO A 64 -24.61 -20.29 -17.29
N SER A 65 -25.87 -20.73 -17.32
CA SER A 65 -26.39 -21.71 -18.28
C SER A 65 -27.05 -21.03 -19.49
N LYS A 66 -26.43 -21.19 -20.67
CA LYS A 66 -26.83 -20.85 -22.06
C LYS A 66 -28.14 -20.06 -22.36
N ARG A 67 -27.93 -18.94 -23.10
CA ARG A 67 -28.65 -18.42 -24.31
C ARG A 67 -30.04 -17.73 -24.22
N GLN A 68 -30.04 -16.48 -24.74
CA GLN A 68 -31.04 -15.80 -25.61
C GLN A 68 -32.41 -15.38 -25.01
N ALA A 69 -33.03 -14.26 -25.41
CA ALA A 69 -32.62 -13.17 -26.31
C ALA A 69 -33.32 -11.80 -26.03
N VAL A 70 -32.58 -10.70 -26.32
CA VAL A 70 -32.96 -9.38 -26.90
C VAL A 70 -34.33 -8.73 -26.60
N VAL A 71 -34.28 -7.49 -26.11
CA VAL A 71 -35.00 -6.31 -26.65
C VAL A 71 -33.97 -5.16 -26.80
N ASP A 72 -34.23 -4.20 -27.69
CA ASP A 72 -33.31 -3.10 -28.11
C ASP A 72 -33.10 -1.97 -27.07
N ASP A 73 -31.90 -1.39 -27.06
CA ASP A 73 -31.55 -0.09 -26.43
C ASP A 73 -30.51 0.70 -27.29
N ASP A 74 -30.09 0.19 -28.46
CA ASP A 74 -29.13 0.87 -29.35
C ASP A 74 -29.70 2.21 -29.86
N THR A 75 -31.03 2.31 -29.97
CA THR A 75 -31.74 3.55 -30.30
C THR A 75 -31.47 4.68 -29.29
N LYS A 76 -31.16 4.38 -28.01
CA LYS A 76 -30.67 5.39 -27.04
C LYS A 76 -29.17 5.64 -27.13
N LEU A 77 -28.37 4.60 -27.32
CA LEU A 77 -26.92 4.71 -27.36
C LEU A 77 -26.44 5.64 -28.49
N ASN A 78 -27.07 5.53 -29.67
CA ASN A 78 -26.78 6.41 -30.81
C ASN A 78 -27.06 7.90 -30.53
N LEU A 79 -28.00 8.22 -29.63
CA LEU A 79 -28.32 9.61 -29.26
C LEU A 79 -27.28 10.21 -28.29
N LEU A 80 -26.61 9.36 -27.49
CA LEU A 80 -25.54 9.77 -26.57
C LEU A 80 -24.19 9.91 -27.30
N LEU A 81 -23.86 8.98 -28.19
CA LEU A 81 -22.62 9.02 -28.98
C LEU A 81 -22.53 10.29 -29.85
N ALA A 82 -23.65 10.74 -30.41
CA ALA A 82 -23.74 11.98 -31.18
C ALA A 82 -23.41 13.26 -30.37
N LEU A 83 -23.32 13.17 -29.03
CA LEU A 83 -22.95 14.28 -28.14
C LEU A 83 -21.49 14.23 -27.65
N GLU A 84 -20.74 13.13 -27.87
CA GLU A 84 -19.34 13.01 -27.46
C GLU A 84 -18.30 13.29 -28.57
N GLU A 85 -18.66 13.18 -29.85
CA GLU A 85 -17.67 13.07 -30.95
C GLU A 85 -17.06 14.38 -31.51
N ASN A 86 -17.33 15.59 -30.98
CA ASN A 86 -16.74 16.82 -31.58
C ASN A 86 -16.34 17.95 -30.59
N PRO A 87 -15.06 18.04 -30.16
CA PRO A 87 -14.64 18.91 -29.06
C PRO A 87 -14.09 20.31 -29.46
N ILE A 88 -14.26 20.81 -30.69
CA ILE A 88 -13.66 22.10 -31.13
C ILE A 88 -14.66 23.07 -31.79
N THR A 89 -15.62 23.58 -31.00
CA THR A 89 -16.27 24.92 -31.09
C THR A 89 -17.33 24.95 -29.96
N PRO A 90 -17.26 25.86 -28.96
CA PRO A 90 -17.73 27.23 -29.18
C PRO A 90 -17.01 28.32 -28.36
N ALA A 91 -15.70 28.24 -28.13
CA ALA A 91 -14.93 29.29 -27.43
C ALA A 91 -15.05 30.71 -28.06
N ARG A 92 -15.43 30.80 -29.34
CA ARG A 92 -15.74 32.07 -30.05
C ARG A 92 -17.20 32.50 -29.99
N GLN A 93 -18.11 31.66 -29.51
CA GLN A 93 -19.55 31.94 -29.42
C GLN A 93 -19.89 32.49 -28.03
N LEU A 94 -19.42 31.83 -26.97
CA LEU A 94 -19.42 32.37 -25.59
C LEU A 94 -18.79 33.77 -25.48
N ALA A 95 -17.79 34.09 -26.32
CA ALA A 95 -17.19 35.42 -26.40
C ALA A 95 -18.09 36.49 -27.07
N ARG A 96 -19.00 36.08 -27.96
CA ARG A 96 -19.99 36.97 -28.61
C ARG A 96 -21.22 37.17 -27.74
N ASP A 97 -21.72 36.08 -27.16
CA ASP A 97 -23.03 36.02 -26.52
C ASP A 97 -23.03 36.61 -25.08
N SER A 98 -21.89 37.10 -24.59
CA SER A 98 -21.73 37.71 -23.25
C SER A 98 -21.08 39.10 -23.24
N ASN A 99 -20.79 39.69 -24.41
CA ASN A 99 -20.40 41.11 -24.57
C ASN A 99 -19.17 41.59 -23.72
N LEU A 100 -18.28 40.67 -23.36
CA LEU A 100 -17.08 40.93 -22.54
C LEU A 100 -15.86 41.28 -23.41
N LYS A 101 -15.14 42.35 -23.05
CA LYS A 101 -14.05 42.91 -23.89
C LYS A 101 -12.74 42.11 -23.76
N ASP A 102 -12.18 41.69 -24.90
CA ASP A 102 -10.99 40.81 -25.07
C ASP A 102 -9.79 41.06 -24.14
N LYS A 103 -9.54 42.32 -23.77
CA LYS A 103 -8.37 42.72 -22.96
C LYS A 103 -8.33 42.05 -21.57
N THR A 104 -9.45 41.53 -21.06
CA THR A 104 -9.49 40.77 -19.80
C THR A 104 -9.02 39.32 -19.97
N VAL A 105 -9.50 38.62 -21.01
CA VAL A 105 -9.12 37.22 -21.30
C VAL A 105 -7.61 37.12 -21.59
N LEU A 106 -7.08 38.04 -22.39
CA LEU A 106 -5.65 38.13 -22.68
C LEU A 106 -4.79 38.53 -21.47
N LYS A 107 -5.38 39.11 -20.42
CA LYS A 107 -4.70 39.38 -19.14
C LYS A 107 -4.56 38.09 -18.31
N ILE A 108 -5.64 37.32 -18.17
CA ILE A 108 -5.67 36.03 -17.46
C ILE A 108 -4.66 35.06 -18.08
N LEU A 109 -4.74 34.85 -19.41
CA LEU A 109 -3.84 33.94 -20.13
C LEU A 109 -2.36 34.38 -20.08
N LYS A 110 -2.06 35.68 -19.92
CA LYS A 110 -0.68 36.16 -19.69
C LYS A 110 -0.23 36.02 -18.22
N TYR A 111 -1.15 36.03 -17.26
CA TYR A 111 -0.83 35.87 -15.85
C TYR A 111 -0.38 34.43 -15.54
N GLU A 112 -1.05 33.42 -16.11
CA GLU A 112 -0.62 32.03 -15.97
C GLU A 112 0.72 31.78 -16.68
N LYS A 113 0.84 32.21 -17.95
CA LYS A 113 2.07 31.97 -18.75
C LYS A 113 3.33 32.63 -18.19
N LYS A 114 3.22 33.70 -17.37
CA LYS A 114 4.38 34.30 -16.69
C LYS A 114 4.76 33.62 -15.37
N ASN A 115 3.84 32.91 -14.71
CA ASN A 115 4.11 32.25 -13.43
C ASN A 115 4.61 30.80 -13.59
N ALA A 116 4.50 30.20 -14.78
CA ALA A 116 4.98 28.85 -15.08
C ALA A 116 6.49 28.59 -14.80
N HIS A 117 7.30 29.64 -14.69
CA HIS A 117 8.73 29.54 -14.34
C HIS A 117 9.05 29.86 -12.87
N ILE A 118 8.06 30.17 -12.02
CA ILE A 118 8.25 30.48 -10.60
C ILE A 118 7.29 29.65 -9.72
N LYS A 119 7.46 28.32 -9.74
CA LYS A 119 7.05 27.37 -8.68
C LYS A 119 7.50 25.92 -9.01
N CYS A 120 8.80 25.63 -8.86
CA CYS A 120 9.30 24.24 -8.90
C CYS A 120 10.58 24.03 -8.07
N LYS A 121 10.51 24.37 -6.78
CA LYS A 121 11.48 24.00 -5.73
C LYS A 121 10.72 23.57 -4.46
N LEU A 122 9.90 22.54 -4.57
CA LEU A 122 9.21 21.90 -3.45
C LEU A 122 9.17 20.37 -3.70
N PHE A 123 9.41 19.65 -2.61
CA PHE A 123 9.46 18.20 -2.38
C PHE A 123 9.94 17.25 -3.49
N LYS A 124 11.01 16.50 -3.21
CA LYS A 124 11.55 15.42 -4.03
C LYS A 124 11.70 14.10 -3.25
N SER A 125 10.68 13.64 -2.52
CA SER A 125 10.68 12.32 -1.82
C SER A 125 11.10 11.13 -2.70
N TYR A 126 10.88 11.23 -4.02
CA TYR A 126 11.26 10.26 -5.04
C TYR A 126 12.77 10.28 -5.41
N LEU A 127 13.67 10.70 -4.53
CA LEU A 127 14.96 11.30 -4.93
C LEU A 127 15.99 10.38 -5.59
N LYS A 128 16.05 9.09 -5.27
CA LYS A 128 16.89 8.13 -6.02
C LYS A 128 16.22 7.62 -7.30
N MET A 129 14.90 7.68 -7.41
CA MET A 129 14.21 7.49 -8.69
C MET A 129 14.39 8.70 -9.63
N ILE A 130 14.53 9.92 -9.10
CA ILE A 130 14.89 11.14 -9.85
C ILE A 130 16.31 11.08 -10.47
N GLN A 131 17.15 10.12 -10.09
CA GLN A 131 18.45 9.83 -10.75
C GLN A 131 18.37 8.66 -11.75
N ILE A 132 17.18 8.15 -12.05
CA ILE A 132 16.93 7.06 -12.99
C ILE A 132 16.04 7.60 -14.11
N ASP A 133 16.56 7.62 -15.33
CA ASP A 133 15.88 8.18 -16.51
C ASP A 133 14.45 7.62 -16.65
N GLY A 134 13.46 8.51 -16.80
CA GLY A 134 12.05 8.12 -16.89
C GLY A 134 11.29 8.05 -15.55
N TRP A 135 11.95 8.21 -14.40
CA TRP A 135 11.34 8.03 -13.07
C TRP A 135 11.40 9.28 -12.15
N SER A 136 11.54 10.48 -12.72
CA SER A 136 11.30 11.71 -11.96
C SER A 136 9.84 11.86 -11.56
N TYR A 137 9.54 12.67 -10.53
CA TYR A 137 8.17 12.93 -10.06
C TYR A 137 7.23 13.34 -11.20
N GLN A 138 7.71 14.21 -12.10
CA GLN A 138 6.97 14.68 -13.28
C GLN A 138 6.63 13.54 -14.27
N GLU A 139 7.46 12.49 -14.33
CA GLU A 139 7.28 11.33 -15.21
C GLU A 139 6.51 10.17 -14.55
N VAL A 140 6.22 10.26 -13.25
CA VAL A 140 5.39 9.27 -12.51
C VAL A 140 4.04 9.83 -12.06
N LEU A 141 3.88 11.14 -11.87
CA LEU A 141 2.60 11.77 -11.53
C LEU A 141 1.45 11.40 -12.49
N PRO A 142 1.64 11.37 -13.84
CA PRO A 142 0.60 10.90 -14.75
C PRO A 142 0.16 9.45 -14.48
N TYR A 143 1.05 8.61 -13.95
CA TYR A 143 0.78 7.20 -13.65
C TYR A 143 0.04 7.00 -12.32
N PHE A 144 0.27 7.86 -11.32
CA PHE A 144 -0.58 7.95 -10.13
C PHE A 144 -2.00 8.39 -10.54
N LEU A 145 -2.12 9.53 -11.23
CA LEU A 145 -3.38 10.09 -11.70
C LEU A 145 -4.19 9.10 -12.55
N LYS A 146 -3.56 8.41 -13.51
CA LYS A 146 -4.21 7.45 -14.42
C LYS A 146 -5.01 6.37 -13.70
N SER A 147 -4.51 5.88 -12.57
CA SER A 147 -5.13 4.79 -11.80
C SER A 147 -6.13 5.28 -10.74
N GLU A 148 -6.01 6.51 -10.26
CA GLU A 148 -6.79 7.04 -9.14
C GLU A 148 -8.21 7.52 -9.54
N GLY A 149 -9.21 7.13 -8.75
CA GLY A 149 -10.58 7.65 -8.75
C GLY A 149 -10.94 8.27 -7.39
N ALA A 150 -10.33 9.41 -7.08
CA ALA A 150 -10.49 10.16 -5.84
C ALA A 150 -11.93 10.68 -5.63
N ARG A 151 -12.32 10.68 -4.36
CA ARG A 151 -13.62 11.10 -3.80
C ARG A 151 -13.35 11.81 -2.47
N LEU A 152 -12.60 12.91 -2.55
CA LEU A 152 -12.02 13.60 -1.42
C LEU A 152 -12.56 15.03 -1.34
N GLU A 153 -13.01 15.44 -0.15
CA GLU A 153 -13.47 16.81 0.07
C GLU A 153 -12.25 17.73 0.25
N ASN A 154 -12.08 18.68 -0.69
CA ASN A 154 -10.99 19.68 -0.72
C ASN A 154 -9.59 19.22 -1.20
N ALA A 155 -9.46 18.07 -1.87
CA ALA A 155 -8.19 17.64 -2.48
C ALA A 155 -7.74 18.52 -3.67
N ASP A 156 -6.42 18.61 -3.90
CA ASP A 156 -5.86 19.42 -4.99
C ASP A 156 -6.02 18.72 -6.35
N SER A 157 -6.96 19.19 -7.17
CA SER A 157 -7.33 18.61 -8.48
C SER A 157 -6.23 18.61 -9.55
N ARG A 158 -5.02 19.10 -9.24
CA ARG A 158 -3.82 18.98 -10.07
C ARG A 158 -2.99 17.73 -9.75
N TYR A 159 -3.21 17.15 -8.56
CA TYR A 159 -2.49 15.98 -8.05
C TYR A 159 -3.42 14.79 -7.79
N HIS A 160 -4.74 15.00 -7.85
CA HIS A 160 -5.76 13.96 -7.82
C HIS A 160 -6.57 13.85 -9.11
N ASN A 161 -7.00 12.64 -9.45
CA ASN A 161 -7.92 12.32 -10.55
C ASN A 161 -9.17 11.61 -10.00
N THR A 162 -10.34 11.89 -10.58
CA THR A 162 -11.63 11.30 -10.17
C THR A 162 -12.10 10.16 -11.09
N LYS A 163 -11.36 9.86 -12.17
CA LYS A 163 -11.80 8.96 -13.27
C LYS A 163 -11.11 7.59 -13.34
N GLY A 164 -10.08 7.35 -12.55
CA GLY A 164 -9.35 6.08 -12.53
C GLY A 164 -10.11 4.95 -11.81
N TYR A 165 -9.58 3.73 -11.92
CA TYR A 165 -10.23 2.52 -11.41
C TYR A 165 -10.10 2.35 -9.88
N LEU A 166 -9.02 2.82 -9.26
CA LEU A 166 -8.75 2.66 -7.85
C LEU A 166 -9.40 3.79 -7.05
N SER A 167 -10.51 3.48 -6.40
CA SER A 167 -11.26 4.43 -5.55
C SER A 167 -10.43 4.86 -4.34
N VAL A 168 -10.41 6.17 -4.07
CA VAL A 168 -9.79 6.76 -2.86
C VAL A 168 -10.81 7.68 -2.19
N GLU A 169 -11.12 7.42 -0.93
CA GLU A 169 -12.09 8.14 -0.10
C GLU A 169 -11.43 8.48 1.24
N GLU A 170 -11.93 9.49 1.95
CA GLU A 170 -11.57 9.67 3.36
C GLU A 170 -12.21 8.54 4.19
N SER A 171 -11.48 7.96 5.15
CA SER A 171 -12.07 7.03 6.12
C SER A 171 -12.83 7.79 7.22
N TYR A 172 -13.48 7.06 8.12
CA TYR A 172 -14.10 7.62 9.33
C TYR A 172 -13.18 8.62 10.04
N LYS A 173 -13.68 9.84 10.24
CA LYS A 173 -13.08 10.89 11.08
C LYS A 173 -13.75 10.81 12.45
N SER A 174 -12.95 10.73 13.50
CA SER A 174 -13.43 10.63 14.88
C SER A 174 -13.26 11.93 15.65
N THR A 175 -13.90 11.99 16.83
CA THR A 175 -13.76 13.09 17.79
C THR A 175 -12.29 13.35 18.18
N LEU A 176 -11.49 12.28 18.15
CA LEU A 176 -10.05 12.33 18.38
C LEU A 176 -9.26 12.79 17.15
N THR A 177 -9.70 12.47 15.92
CA THR A 177 -9.06 12.98 14.68
C THR A 177 -9.13 14.50 14.60
N GLU A 178 -10.25 15.11 15.01
CA GLU A 178 -10.39 16.58 15.11
C GLU A 178 -9.40 17.17 16.13
N THR A 179 -9.24 16.50 17.28
CA THR A 179 -8.31 16.90 18.34
C THR A 179 -6.84 16.84 17.87
N PHE A 180 -6.49 15.80 17.11
CA PHE A 180 -5.18 15.64 16.47
C PHE A 180 -4.88 16.80 15.51
N LEU A 181 -5.83 17.15 14.63
CA LEU A 181 -5.66 18.28 13.69
C LEU A 181 -5.54 19.63 14.43
N GLN A 182 -6.36 19.87 15.45
CA GLN A 182 -6.32 21.12 16.25
C GLN A 182 -5.00 21.29 17.00
N GLY A 183 -4.47 20.23 17.62
CA GLY A 183 -3.13 20.26 18.23
C GLY A 183 -2.03 20.54 17.19
N GLY A 184 -2.19 20.05 15.96
CA GLY A 184 -1.31 20.43 14.85
C GLY A 184 -1.33 21.93 14.58
N GLU A 185 -2.51 22.53 14.49
CA GLU A 185 -2.64 23.98 14.25
C GLU A 185 -2.05 24.81 15.40
N GLU A 186 -2.18 24.37 16.66
CA GLU A 186 -1.47 24.99 17.81
C GLU A 186 0.06 24.92 17.68
N MET A 187 0.61 23.86 17.09
CA MET A 187 2.05 23.73 16.79
C MET A 187 2.50 24.46 15.51
N GLY A 188 1.58 25.02 14.72
CA GLY A 188 1.88 25.52 13.37
C GLY A 188 2.10 24.41 12.32
N LEU A 189 1.66 23.18 12.59
CA LEU A 189 1.55 22.06 11.67
C LEU A 189 0.14 22.06 11.04
N PRO A 190 -0.08 22.74 9.90
CA PRO A 190 -1.44 22.97 9.38
C PRO A 190 -2.08 21.68 8.87
N SER A 191 -3.40 21.70 8.66
CA SER A 191 -4.06 20.68 7.83
C SER A 191 -3.50 20.67 6.40
N ILE A 192 -3.19 19.48 5.86
CA ILE A 192 -2.60 19.26 4.54
C ILE A 192 -3.29 18.15 3.74
N ASP A 193 -3.19 18.25 2.42
CA ASP A 193 -3.35 17.15 1.50
C ASP A 193 -1.97 16.54 1.24
N TYR A 194 -1.65 15.42 1.90
CA TYR A 194 -0.29 14.83 1.89
C TYR A 194 0.09 14.16 0.56
N ASN A 195 -0.87 13.97 -0.35
CA ASN A 195 -0.61 13.53 -1.71
C ASN A 195 -0.31 14.71 -2.65
N SER A 196 -0.55 15.96 -2.22
CA SER A 196 -0.19 17.19 -2.93
C SER A 196 1.20 17.70 -2.51
N PRO A 197 2.15 17.95 -3.44
CA PRO A 197 3.47 18.51 -3.16
C PRO A 197 3.44 20.01 -2.79
N THR A 198 2.26 20.56 -2.44
CA THR A 198 2.09 21.97 -2.07
C THR A 198 2.49 22.26 -0.63
N LYS A 199 2.39 21.28 0.27
CA LYS A 199 2.85 21.34 1.67
C LYS A 199 3.43 19.98 2.07
N SER A 200 4.73 19.93 2.40
CA SER A 200 5.41 18.68 2.82
C SER A 200 5.24 18.33 4.31
N PHE A 201 4.67 19.25 5.10
CA PHE A 201 4.64 19.19 6.56
C PHE A 201 3.27 19.64 7.09
N GLY A 202 2.79 18.94 8.13
CA GLY A 202 1.48 19.16 8.73
C GLY A 202 0.72 17.86 8.95
N LEU A 203 -0.56 17.97 9.34
CA LEU A 203 -1.42 16.84 9.72
C LEU A 203 -2.60 16.68 8.74
N SER A 204 -3.23 15.51 8.72
CA SER A 204 -4.34 15.22 7.81
C SER A 204 -5.26 14.09 8.33
N SER A 205 -6.49 14.05 7.81
CA SER A 205 -7.37 12.88 7.94
C SER A 205 -6.92 11.77 6.99
N MET A 206 -7.15 10.51 7.36
CA MET A 206 -6.67 9.36 6.59
C MET A 206 -7.41 9.17 5.25
N GLN A 207 -6.75 9.49 4.13
CA GLN A 207 -7.19 9.12 2.78
C GLN A 207 -6.90 7.64 2.54
N SER A 208 -7.89 6.88 2.08
CA SER A 208 -7.90 5.42 2.08
C SER A 208 -8.39 4.83 0.76
N THR A 209 -7.85 3.67 0.34
CA THR A 209 -8.35 2.95 -0.84
C THR A 209 -9.67 2.23 -0.54
N LEU A 210 -10.75 3.00 -0.51
CA LEU A 210 -12.13 2.58 -0.22
C LEU A 210 -13.04 2.94 -1.39
N ARG A 211 -14.08 2.12 -1.60
CA ARG A 211 -15.24 2.45 -2.44
C ARG A 211 -16.50 2.24 -1.63
N ASN A 212 -17.22 3.33 -1.37
CA ASN A 212 -18.37 3.40 -0.47
C ASN A 212 -18.00 2.79 0.90
N GLY A 213 -16.87 3.21 1.49
CA GLY A 213 -16.38 2.75 2.79
C GLY A 213 -15.84 1.31 2.84
N ARG A 214 -15.94 0.54 1.75
CA ARG A 214 -15.46 -0.85 1.66
C ARG A 214 -14.09 -0.90 0.96
N ARG A 215 -13.16 -1.74 1.43
CA ARG A 215 -11.81 -1.88 0.86
C ARG A 215 -11.84 -2.13 -0.65
N GLU A 216 -11.27 -1.22 -1.43
CA GLU A 216 -11.05 -1.39 -2.86
C GLU A 216 -9.62 -1.87 -3.12
N SER A 217 -9.45 -3.19 -3.27
CA SER A 217 -8.16 -3.78 -3.60
C SER A 217 -7.86 -3.66 -5.10
N VAL A 218 -6.58 -3.76 -5.49
CA VAL A 218 -6.17 -3.79 -6.91
C VAL A 218 -6.83 -4.91 -7.71
N ALA A 219 -7.20 -6.02 -7.06
CA ALA A 219 -7.99 -7.08 -7.68
C ALA A 219 -9.41 -6.62 -8.02
N ARG A 220 -10.07 -5.87 -7.13
CA ARG A 220 -11.40 -5.29 -7.37
C ARG A 220 -11.38 -4.17 -8.42
N ALA A 221 -10.39 -3.29 -8.35
CA ALA A 221 -10.26 -2.14 -9.26
C ALA A 221 -9.90 -2.58 -10.69
N PHE A 222 -8.91 -3.46 -10.87
CA PHE A 222 -8.34 -3.75 -12.20
C PHE A 222 -8.68 -5.15 -12.73
N LEU A 223 -8.64 -6.20 -11.89
CA LEU A 223 -8.78 -7.59 -12.35
C LEU A 223 -10.24 -8.00 -12.53
N TYR A 224 -11.13 -7.62 -11.60
CA TYR A 224 -12.54 -8.02 -11.64
C TYR A 224 -13.32 -7.40 -12.83
N PRO A 225 -13.09 -6.14 -13.26
CA PRO A 225 -13.66 -5.63 -14.51
C PRO A 225 -13.05 -6.28 -15.75
N ALA A 226 -11.78 -6.70 -15.69
CA ALA A 226 -11.09 -7.37 -16.79
C ALA A 226 -11.38 -8.88 -16.88
N SER A 227 -12.00 -9.51 -15.88
CA SER A 227 -12.05 -10.97 -15.74
C SER A 227 -12.79 -11.71 -16.86
N ASN A 228 -13.64 -11.02 -17.61
CA ASN A 228 -14.39 -11.59 -18.74
C ASN A 228 -13.62 -11.52 -20.07
N ARG A 229 -12.42 -10.92 -20.12
CA ARG A 229 -11.59 -10.82 -21.32
C ARG A 229 -11.05 -12.21 -21.69
N THR A 230 -11.38 -12.69 -22.87
CA THR A 230 -10.98 -14.04 -23.35
C THR A 230 -9.46 -14.23 -23.49
N ASN A 231 -8.69 -13.14 -23.53
CA ASN A 231 -7.23 -13.13 -23.58
C ASN A 231 -6.56 -12.95 -22.18
N LEU A 232 -7.33 -12.92 -21.09
CA LEU A 232 -6.81 -12.88 -19.72
C LEU A 232 -7.17 -14.18 -18.99
N HIS A 233 -6.15 -14.92 -18.56
CA HIS A 233 -6.31 -16.14 -17.77
C HIS A 233 -5.74 -15.90 -16.38
N ILE A 234 -6.57 -16.02 -15.34
CA ILE A 234 -6.14 -15.88 -13.94
C ILE A 234 -6.10 -17.27 -13.31
N LEU A 235 -4.91 -17.71 -12.89
CA LEU A 235 -4.69 -19.02 -12.27
C LEU A 235 -4.35 -18.85 -10.79
N THR A 236 -5.38 -18.91 -9.94
CA THR A 236 -5.23 -18.89 -8.48
C THR A 236 -4.71 -20.22 -7.94
N GLY A 237 -4.01 -20.18 -6.81
CA GLY A 237 -3.47 -21.38 -6.16
C GLY A 237 -2.39 -22.10 -6.98
N ALA A 238 -1.71 -21.37 -7.86
CA ALA A 238 -0.53 -21.81 -8.60
C ALA A 238 0.72 -21.20 -7.97
N PHE A 239 1.58 -22.04 -7.39
CA PHE A 239 2.80 -21.63 -6.72
C PHE A 239 3.98 -21.70 -7.68
N VAL A 240 4.54 -20.56 -8.08
CA VAL A 240 5.64 -20.51 -9.06
C VAL A 240 6.94 -20.98 -8.39
N ARG A 241 7.54 -22.05 -8.93
CA ARG A 241 8.74 -22.69 -8.37
C ARG A 241 10.04 -22.17 -8.98
N LYS A 242 10.05 -21.87 -10.28
CA LYS A 242 11.24 -21.44 -11.03
C LYS A 242 10.90 -20.75 -12.35
N ILE A 243 11.72 -19.78 -12.76
CA ILE A 243 11.71 -19.17 -14.10
C ILE A 243 12.58 -20.01 -15.04
N LEU A 244 12.07 -20.29 -16.23
CA LEU A 244 12.77 -21.06 -17.25
C LEU A 244 13.56 -20.12 -18.16
N ILE A 245 14.88 -20.31 -18.19
CA ILE A 245 15.84 -19.46 -18.87
C ILE A 245 16.76 -20.32 -19.73
N ASN A 246 16.92 -19.97 -21.01
CA ASN A 246 17.86 -20.59 -21.94
C ASN A 246 18.59 -19.50 -22.74
N GLY A 247 19.90 -19.64 -22.97
CA GLY A 247 20.69 -18.66 -23.74
C GLY A 247 20.59 -17.21 -23.23
N GLY A 248 20.42 -17.01 -21.91
CA GLY A 248 20.19 -15.68 -21.32
C GLY A 248 18.82 -15.07 -21.64
N THR A 249 17.83 -15.87 -22.04
CA THR A 249 16.46 -15.43 -22.35
C THR A 249 15.45 -16.23 -21.52
N ALA A 250 14.56 -15.54 -20.80
CA ALA A 250 13.45 -16.17 -20.12
C ALA A 250 12.35 -16.55 -21.13
N TYR A 251 11.83 -17.78 -21.04
CA TYR A 251 10.87 -18.33 -22.00
C TYR A 251 9.64 -18.98 -21.34
N GLY A 252 9.56 -18.96 -20.01
CA GLY A 252 8.48 -19.59 -19.27
C GLY A 252 8.76 -19.73 -17.77
N VAL A 253 7.95 -20.54 -17.12
CA VAL A 253 8.00 -20.81 -15.67
C VAL A 253 7.50 -22.22 -15.37
N THR A 254 7.98 -22.80 -14.28
CA THR A 254 7.35 -23.97 -13.64
C THR A 254 6.55 -23.55 -12.43
N TYR A 255 5.37 -24.14 -12.25
CA TYR A 255 4.52 -23.88 -11.10
C TYR A 255 3.91 -25.18 -10.55
N GLU A 256 3.47 -25.14 -9.31
CA GLU A 256 2.82 -26.25 -8.62
C GLU A 256 1.34 -25.91 -8.38
N LYS A 257 0.45 -26.87 -8.66
CA LYS A 257 -0.98 -26.76 -8.35
C LYS A 257 -1.55 -28.15 -8.05
N GLY A 258 -2.25 -28.30 -6.93
CA GLY A 258 -2.85 -29.59 -6.52
C GLY A 258 -1.83 -30.73 -6.40
N GLY A 259 -0.62 -30.44 -5.89
CA GLY A 259 0.47 -31.42 -5.74
C GLY A 259 1.16 -31.83 -7.04
N LYS A 260 0.78 -31.25 -8.19
CA LYS A 260 1.40 -31.53 -9.51
C LYS A 260 2.20 -30.32 -9.99
N ILE A 261 3.35 -30.59 -10.60
CA ILE A 261 4.19 -29.56 -11.24
C ILE A 261 3.81 -29.45 -12.71
N TYR A 262 3.67 -28.22 -13.18
CA TYR A 262 3.31 -27.84 -14.54
C TYR A 262 4.37 -26.89 -15.10
N THR A 263 4.51 -26.87 -16.42
CA THR A 263 5.32 -25.90 -17.17
C THR A 263 4.39 -25.04 -18.02
N VAL A 264 4.65 -23.74 -18.10
CA VAL A 264 4.02 -22.86 -19.09
C VAL A 264 5.04 -21.91 -19.70
N THR A 265 4.96 -21.74 -21.02
CA THR A 265 5.90 -20.93 -21.82
C THR A 265 5.31 -19.56 -22.16
N ALA A 266 6.14 -18.52 -22.08
CA ALA A 266 5.78 -17.16 -22.46
C ALA A 266 6.30 -16.84 -23.88
N LYS A 267 5.40 -16.51 -24.81
CA LYS A 267 5.74 -16.14 -26.21
C LYS A 267 6.49 -14.81 -26.33
N LYS A 268 6.41 -13.95 -25.32
CA LYS A 268 6.93 -12.56 -25.31
C LYS A 268 7.84 -12.32 -24.12
N GLU A 269 7.30 -12.29 -22.90
CA GLU A 269 8.01 -11.83 -21.71
C GLU A 269 7.45 -12.48 -20.43
N VAL A 270 8.33 -12.76 -19.46
CA VAL A 270 7.96 -13.15 -18.09
C VAL A 270 8.03 -11.91 -17.20
N ILE A 271 6.98 -11.66 -16.42
CA ILE A 271 6.87 -10.52 -15.51
C ILE A 271 6.72 -11.07 -14.10
N VAL A 272 7.59 -10.64 -13.19
CA VAL A 272 7.60 -11.06 -11.79
C VAL A 272 7.05 -9.93 -10.93
N SER A 273 5.90 -10.17 -10.29
CA SER A 273 5.23 -9.23 -9.38
C SER A 273 4.81 -9.96 -8.11
N ALA A 274 5.79 -10.54 -7.41
CA ALA A 274 5.57 -11.45 -6.29
C ALA A 274 5.85 -10.81 -4.90
N GLY A 275 6.30 -9.56 -4.88
CA GLY A 275 6.59 -8.81 -3.65
C GLY A 275 7.91 -9.20 -2.97
N CYS A 276 8.45 -8.26 -2.19
CA CYS A 276 9.76 -8.37 -1.55
C CYS A 276 9.79 -9.52 -0.55
N TYR A 277 8.89 -9.48 0.44
CA TYR A 277 8.53 -10.59 1.32
C TYR A 277 7.19 -10.30 2.02
N LEU A 278 6.50 -11.35 2.50
CA LEU A 278 5.51 -11.24 3.57
C LEU A 278 5.51 -12.54 4.40
N LYS A 279 5.93 -12.46 5.68
CA LYS A 279 6.18 -13.61 6.58
C LYS A 279 4.96 -14.52 6.79
N GLN A 280 3.74 -14.01 6.69
CA GLN A 280 2.51 -14.77 6.92
C GLN A 280 2.04 -15.60 5.70
N TRP A 281 2.54 -15.33 4.48
CA TRP A 281 2.06 -15.99 3.27
C TRP A 281 2.97 -17.15 2.85
N ARG A 282 2.40 -18.34 2.70
CA ARG A 282 3.11 -19.59 2.32
C ARG A 282 3.50 -19.67 0.83
N TYR A 283 3.65 -18.54 0.15
CA TYR A 283 3.78 -18.46 -1.31
C TYR A 283 4.92 -17.52 -1.73
N GLY A 284 5.49 -17.78 -2.91
CA GLY A 284 6.89 -17.44 -3.21
C GLY A 284 7.16 -15.94 -3.34
N GLN A 285 8.26 -15.51 -2.75
CA GLN A 285 8.77 -14.13 -2.78
C GLN A 285 9.65 -13.96 -4.04
N HIS A 286 9.69 -12.80 -4.70
CA HIS A 286 10.54 -12.71 -5.91
C HIS A 286 12.04 -12.89 -5.66
N PRO A 287 12.66 -12.52 -4.50
CA PRO A 287 14.10 -12.73 -4.32
C PRO A 287 14.42 -14.22 -4.32
N GLN A 288 13.57 -15.00 -3.63
CA GLN A 288 13.61 -16.46 -3.64
C GLN A 288 13.40 -17.02 -5.06
N LEU A 289 12.37 -16.57 -5.79
CA LEU A 289 12.09 -17.06 -7.14
C LEU A 289 13.24 -16.78 -8.12
N LEU A 290 13.81 -15.57 -8.07
CA LEU A 290 14.96 -15.18 -8.89
C LEU A 290 16.21 -16.00 -8.53
N MET A 291 16.54 -16.14 -7.24
CA MET A 291 17.69 -16.92 -6.79
C MET A 291 17.57 -18.42 -7.15
N LEU A 292 16.40 -19.05 -6.95
CA LEU A 292 16.14 -20.44 -7.38
C LEU A 292 16.16 -20.60 -8.91
N SER A 293 15.98 -19.51 -9.65
CA SER A 293 16.15 -19.41 -11.10
C SER A 293 17.60 -19.22 -11.54
N GLY A 294 18.55 -19.09 -10.60
CA GLY A 294 19.97 -18.86 -10.86
C GLY A 294 20.34 -17.38 -11.05
N LEU A 295 19.51 -16.45 -10.55
CA LEU A 295 19.69 -15.01 -10.65
C LEU A 295 19.85 -14.42 -9.25
N GLY A 296 21.06 -14.02 -8.87
CA GLY A 296 21.35 -13.55 -7.52
C GLY A 296 22.83 -13.63 -7.14
N PRO A 297 23.20 -13.40 -5.87
CA PRO A 297 24.59 -13.30 -5.45
C PRO A 297 25.32 -14.62 -5.68
N LYS A 298 26.37 -14.61 -6.51
CA LYS A 298 27.02 -15.83 -7.01
C LYS A 298 27.42 -16.82 -5.91
N SER A 299 28.08 -16.36 -4.84
CA SER A 299 28.54 -17.23 -3.75
C SER A 299 27.38 -17.96 -3.08
N HIS A 300 26.33 -17.22 -2.67
CA HIS A 300 25.13 -17.77 -2.03
C HIS A 300 24.42 -18.83 -2.90
N LEU A 301 24.43 -18.64 -4.22
CA LEU A 301 23.90 -19.64 -5.15
C LEU A 301 24.78 -20.90 -5.21
N GLU A 302 26.10 -20.73 -5.29
CA GLU A 302 27.06 -21.83 -5.39
C GLU A 302 27.15 -22.63 -4.08
N GLU A 303 27.10 -21.98 -2.92
CA GLU A 303 27.02 -22.58 -1.57
C GLU A 303 25.82 -23.54 -1.44
N LEU A 304 24.67 -23.16 -2.01
CA LEU A 304 23.47 -24.02 -2.04
C LEU A 304 23.45 -25.02 -3.20
N GLY A 305 24.48 -25.09 -4.03
CA GLY A 305 24.52 -25.94 -5.21
C GLY A 305 23.47 -25.56 -6.27
N ILE A 306 23.28 -24.26 -6.48
CA ILE A 306 22.46 -23.67 -7.54
C ILE A 306 23.41 -23.09 -8.60
N ARG A 307 23.24 -23.47 -9.86
CA ARG A 307 23.99 -22.85 -10.97
C ARG A 307 23.64 -21.37 -11.10
N CYS A 308 24.56 -20.50 -10.74
CA CYS A 308 24.49 -19.08 -11.07
C CYS A 308 24.46 -18.91 -12.60
N LEU A 309 23.34 -18.40 -13.13
CA LEU A 309 23.19 -17.98 -14.53
C LEU A 309 23.59 -16.52 -14.70
N LYS A 310 23.32 -15.69 -13.69
CA LYS A 310 23.70 -14.29 -13.66
C LYS A 310 23.88 -13.79 -12.22
N ASP A 311 25.10 -13.36 -11.92
CA ASP A 311 25.45 -12.69 -10.67
C ASP A 311 24.77 -11.31 -10.61
N LEU A 312 23.95 -11.09 -9.58
CA LEU A 312 23.12 -9.89 -9.34
C LEU A 312 22.90 -9.71 -7.83
N SER A 313 22.71 -8.47 -7.38
CA SER A 313 22.45 -8.17 -5.95
C SER A 313 21.00 -8.47 -5.49
N VAL A 314 20.39 -9.53 -6.01
CA VAL A 314 19.03 -9.96 -5.63
C VAL A 314 18.97 -10.27 -4.13
N GLY A 315 17.92 -9.79 -3.47
CA GLY A 315 17.73 -9.97 -2.04
C GLY A 315 18.58 -9.05 -1.16
N ARG A 316 19.55 -8.32 -1.70
CA ARG A 316 20.26 -7.23 -0.97
C ARG A 316 19.45 -5.93 -1.06
N ASN A 317 19.84 -4.91 -0.30
CA ASN A 317 19.16 -3.62 -0.25
C ASN A 317 17.69 -3.72 0.21
N LEU A 318 17.38 -4.63 1.15
CA LEU A 318 16.06 -4.62 1.80
C LEU A 318 15.97 -3.39 2.71
N GLN A 319 14.96 -2.56 2.48
CA GLN A 319 14.59 -1.45 3.37
C GLN A 319 13.09 -1.61 3.69
N ASP A 320 12.66 -1.26 4.90
CA ASP A 320 11.27 -1.31 5.35
C ASP A 320 10.95 -0.08 6.22
N HIS A 321 9.68 0.29 6.43
CA HIS A 321 9.32 1.34 7.39
C HIS A 321 9.06 0.73 8.77
N LEU A 322 9.61 1.35 9.81
CA LEU A 322 9.43 0.94 11.21
C LEU A 322 8.46 1.87 11.93
N ILE A 323 7.52 1.29 12.68
CA ILE A 323 6.61 1.99 13.59
C ILE A 323 6.94 1.64 15.03
N PHE A 324 6.81 2.60 15.95
CA PHE A 324 6.91 2.36 17.39
C PHE A 324 5.55 2.55 18.07
N PRO A 325 4.94 1.49 18.62
CA PRO A 325 3.60 1.57 19.21
C PRO A 325 3.58 2.04 20.67
N GLY A 326 4.74 2.24 21.31
CA GLY A 326 4.83 2.48 22.76
C GLY A 326 4.48 3.89 23.25
N VAL A 327 4.03 4.79 22.36
CA VAL A 327 3.61 6.15 22.72
C VAL A 327 2.09 6.17 22.91
N VAL A 328 1.63 5.43 23.93
CA VAL A 328 0.21 5.19 24.23
C VAL A 328 -0.29 6.22 25.24
N TYR A 329 -1.37 6.91 24.91
CA TYR A 329 -2.07 7.83 25.81
C TYR A 329 -3.43 7.28 26.22
N SER A 330 -3.80 7.56 27.47
CA SER A 330 -5.11 7.26 28.05
C SER A 330 -5.93 8.55 28.20
N ILE A 331 -7.25 8.43 28.18
CA ILE A 331 -8.20 9.54 28.41
C ILE A 331 -9.40 9.06 29.25
N PRO A 332 -10.07 9.94 30.02
CA PRO A 332 -11.14 9.51 30.93
C PRO A 332 -12.39 8.92 30.23
N PHE A 333 -12.67 9.36 28.99
CA PHE A 333 -13.80 8.88 28.20
C PHE A 333 -13.59 9.16 26.69
N ASP A 334 -13.84 8.15 25.85
CA ASP A 334 -14.05 8.34 24.42
C ASP A 334 -15.39 7.74 23.97
N GLY A 335 -16.28 8.60 23.47
CA GLY A 335 -17.58 8.18 22.95
C GLY A 335 -17.46 7.24 21.74
N ASP A 336 -16.46 7.45 20.87
CA ASP A 336 -16.24 6.66 19.65
C ASP A 336 -15.80 5.21 19.94
N GLN A 337 -15.19 4.98 21.11
CA GLN A 337 -14.77 3.64 21.55
C GLN A 337 -15.88 2.88 22.31
N THR A 338 -17.07 3.46 22.50
CA THR A 338 -18.17 2.81 23.24
C THR A 338 -18.85 1.69 22.45
N ILE A 339 -19.20 0.60 23.15
CA ILE A 339 -19.89 -0.56 22.55
C ILE A 339 -21.23 -0.17 21.87
N THR A 340 -21.92 0.86 22.38
CA THR A 340 -23.14 1.38 21.77
C THR A 340 -22.89 2.05 20.41
N ARG A 341 -21.75 2.73 20.20
CA ARG A 341 -21.35 3.21 18.86
C ARG A 341 -20.92 2.06 17.95
N LEU A 342 -20.37 0.96 18.46
CA LEU A 342 -20.03 -0.22 17.65
C LEU A 342 -21.26 -0.88 17.02
N THR A 343 -22.36 -1.05 17.75
CA THR A 343 -23.56 -1.73 17.21
C THR A 343 -24.31 -0.85 16.19
N GLY A 344 -24.41 0.46 16.42
CA GLY A 344 -24.95 1.41 15.45
C GLY A 344 -24.11 1.48 14.17
N SER A 345 -22.79 1.69 14.32
CA SER A 345 -21.85 1.80 13.19
C SER A 345 -21.85 0.58 12.26
N PHE A 346 -22.23 -0.61 12.75
CA PHE A 346 -22.32 -1.79 11.90
C PHE A 346 -23.46 -1.69 10.88
N LEU A 347 -24.61 -1.12 11.28
CA LEU A 347 -25.75 -0.90 10.38
C LEU A 347 -25.42 0.19 9.35
N ASP A 348 -24.77 1.27 9.78
CA ASP A 348 -24.31 2.36 8.91
C ASP A 348 -23.29 1.86 7.87
N TYR A 349 -22.36 0.99 8.27
CA TYR A 349 -21.39 0.37 7.37
C TYR A 349 -22.04 -0.58 6.36
N VAL A 350 -23.03 -1.37 6.78
CA VAL A 350 -23.74 -2.31 5.91
C VAL A 350 -24.63 -1.58 4.89
N HIS A 351 -25.39 -0.56 5.33
CA HIS A 351 -26.37 0.13 4.51
C HIS A 351 -25.79 1.28 3.68
N SER A 352 -25.08 2.23 4.31
CA SER A 352 -24.55 3.44 3.66
C SER A 352 -23.05 3.39 3.37
N GLY A 353 -22.31 2.45 3.96
CA GLY A 353 -20.85 2.39 3.82
C GLY A 353 -20.15 3.48 4.64
N THR A 354 -20.71 3.81 5.80
CA THR A 354 -20.25 4.89 6.69
C THR A 354 -19.98 4.37 8.11
N GLY A 355 -19.57 5.26 9.04
CA GLY A 355 -19.32 4.90 10.43
C GLY A 355 -18.00 4.16 10.66
N LEU A 356 -17.79 3.72 11.91
CA LEU A 356 -16.49 3.30 12.43
C LEU A 356 -15.83 2.13 11.66
N PHE A 357 -16.60 1.21 11.08
CA PHE A 357 -16.04 0.06 10.34
C PHE A 357 -15.40 0.42 8.99
N THR A 358 -15.46 1.69 8.56
CA THR A 358 -14.67 2.22 7.45
C THR A 358 -13.23 2.59 7.84
N MET A 359 -12.94 2.69 9.14
CA MET A 359 -11.61 3.01 9.70
C MET A 359 -10.61 1.89 9.42
N LEU A 360 -9.39 2.25 9.00
CA LEU A 360 -8.35 1.28 8.66
C LEU A 360 -7.56 0.82 9.90
N GLY A 361 -8.14 -0.10 10.66
CA GLY A 361 -7.42 -0.77 11.77
C GLY A 361 -7.05 0.17 12.93
N GLY A 362 -7.89 1.17 13.20
CA GLY A 362 -7.64 2.21 14.19
C GLY A 362 -7.02 3.49 13.61
N VAL A 363 -6.37 3.45 12.44
CA VAL A 363 -5.77 4.66 11.84
C VAL A 363 -6.86 5.62 11.37
N THR A 364 -6.84 6.86 11.87
CA THR A 364 -7.78 7.93 11.48
C THR A 364 -7.11 9.19 10.95
N GLY A 365 -5.84 9.44 11.32
CA GLY A 365 -5.07 10.60 10.86
C GLY A 365 -3.61 10.25 10.58
N LEU A 366 -2.98 11.03 9.71
CA LEU A 366 -1.55 10.99 9.43
C LEU A 366 -0.94 12.36 9.65
N GLY A 367 0.31 12.40 10.10
CA GLY A 367 1.13 13.62 10.14
C GLY A 367 2.46 13.40 9.45
N PHE A 368 3.04 14.46 8.88
CA PHE A 368 4.38 14.44 8.30
C PHE A 368 5.19 15.58 8.92
N VAL A 369 6.27 15.24 9.61
CA VAL A 369 7.12 16.19 10.33
C VAL A 369 8.59 16.00 9.98
N LYS A 370 9.38 17.04 10.24
CA LYS A 370 10.83 16.99 10.13
C LYS A 370 11.45 17.22 11.51
N THR A 371 12.18 16.23 12.01
CA THR A 371 12.87 16.35 13.30
C THR A 371 14.04 17.35 13.27
N GLU A 372 14.50 17.80 14.43
CA GLU A 372 15.69 18.67 14.52
C GLU A 372 17.01 17.93 14.20
N VAL A 373 17.05 16.60 14.39
CA VAL A 373 18.19 15.73 14.05
C VAL A 373 18.26 15.34 12.56
N SER A 374 17.33 15.87 11.75
CA SER A 374 17.01 15.36 10.43
C SER A 374 18.08 15.60 9.36
N LYS A 375 18.92 14.57 9.09
CA LYS A 375 19.91 14.60 7.99
C LYS A 375 19.30 14.51 6.57
N VAL A 376 18.00 14.22 6.42
CA VAL A 376 17.36 14.26 5.09
C VAL A 376 17.17 15.71 4.63
N LYS A 377 16.91 15.95 3.33
CA LYS A 377 16.85 17.32 2.80
C LYS A 377 15.73 18.12 3.44
N ALA A 378 15.74 19.44 3.25
CA ALA A 378 14.78 20.36 3.85
C ALA A 378 13.31 20.16 3.40
N ASP A 379 13.07 19.33 2.37
CA ASP A 379 11.84 19.35 1.59
C ASP A 379 10.76 18.25 1.77
N GLN A 380 10.81 17.14 2.54
CA GLN A 380 11.85 16.58 3.43
C GLN A 380 11.45 16.16 4.87
N PRO A 381 10.30 15.49 5.13
CA PRO A 381 10.02 14.84 6.43
C PRO A 381 10.80 13.53 6.58
N ASP A 382 11.03 13.12 7.82
CA ASP A 382 11.71 11.88 8.22
C ASP A 382 10.89 11.01 9.17
N ILE A 383 9.93 11.62 9.89
CA ILE A 383 8.93 10.94 10.70
C ILE A 383 7.53 11.18 10.12
N GLU A 384 6.79 10.09 9.97
CA GLU A 384 5.32 10.10 9.84
C GLU A 384 4.72 9.86 11.24
N PHE A 385 3.68 10.59 11.59
CA PHE A 385 2.83 10.31 12.74
C PHE A 385 1.65 9.46 12.26
N MET A 386 1.59 8.19 12.67
CA MET A 386 0.40 7.37 12.44
C MET A 386 -0.52 7.49 13.65
N PHE A 387 -1.65 8.18 13.49
CA PHE A 387 -2.60 8.37 14.59
C PHE A 387 -3.65 7.26 14.63
N VAL A 388 -3.56 6.44 15.67
CA VAL A 388 -4.38 5.26 15.93
C VAL A 388 -5.35 5.55 17.07
N GLN A 389 -6.65 5.45 16.80
CA GLN A 389 -7.69 5.42 17.82
C GLN A 389 -7.76 4.04 18.47
N GLY A 390 -6.81 3.82 19.37
CA GLY A 390 -6.59 2.59 20.12
C GLY A 390 -5.11 2.40 20.47
N SER A 391 -4.79 1.27 21.08
CA SER A 391 -3.44 0.83 21.44
C SER A 391 -3.26 -0.65 21.08
N LEU A 392 -2.10 -1.25 21.37
CA LEU A 392 -1.96 -2.71 21.27
C LEU A 392 -2.76 -3.46 22.35
N ALA A 393 -3.23 -2.78 23.40
CA ALA A 393 -4.15 -3.35 24.39
C ALA A 393 -5.61 -3.44 23.87
N SER A 394 -5.98 -2.63 22.88
CA SER A 394 -7.35 -2.58 22.36
C SER A 394 -7.81 -3.93 21.78
N GLY A 395 -9.00 -4.38 22.20
CA GLY A 395 -9.58 -5.65 21.75
C GLY A 395 -9.11 -6.89 22.53
N PHE A 396 -8.70 -6.72 23.79
CA PHE A 396 -8.27 -7.78 24.71
C PHE A 396 -7.10 -8.62 24.18
N GLY A 397 -6.14 -7.97 23.51
CA GLY A 397 -4.86 -8.52 23.03
C GLY A 397 -4.90 -9.58 21.93
N ASN A 398 -5.86 -10.49 21.94
CA ASN A 398 -5.83 -11.79 21.26
C ASN A 398 -5.59 -11.71 19.75
N PHE A 399 -6.18 -10.72 19.05
CA PHE A 399 -5.91 -10.50 17.63
C PHE A 399 -4.52 -9.90 17.39
N ILE A 400 -4.11 -8.94 18.22
CA ILE A 400 -2.85 -8.20 18.10
C ILE A 400 -1.65 -9.09 18.46
N LYS A 401 -1.70 -9.85 19.57
CA LYS A 401 -0.69 -10.85 19.97
C LYS A 401 -0.36 -11.77 18.78
N SER A 402 -1.40 -12.39 18.19
CA SER A 402 -1.25 -13.32 17.06
C SER A 402 -0.84 -12.64 15.74
N MET A 403 -1.19 -11.38 15.51
CA MET A 403 -0.90 -10.67 14.25
C MET A 403 0.56 -10.20 14.18
N LEU A 404 1.09 -9.68 15.30
CA LEU A 404 2.48 -9.26 15.43
C LEU A 404 3.42 -10.44 15.74
N GLY A 405 2.89 -11.53 16.30
CA GLY A 405 3.70 -12.63 16.85
C GLY A 405 4.36 -12.25 18.18
N MET A 406 3.68 -11.41 18.97
CA MET A 406 4.12 -10.97 20.28
C MET A 406 4.09 -12.16 21.26
N LYS A 407 5.06 -12.19 22.17
CA LYS A 407 5.07 -13.13 23.30
C LYS A 407 3.92 -12.84 24.27
N GLU A 408 3.42 -13.87 24.93
CA GLU A 408 2.36 -13.74 25.93
C GLU A 408 2.87 -12.94 27.13
N GLU A 409 4.04 -13.31 27.66
CA GLU A 409 4.69 -12.68 28.81
C GLU A 409 4.97 -11.19 28.56
N PHE A 410 5.35 -10.84 27.32
CA PHE A 410 5.58 -9.45 26.93
C PHE A 410 4.29 -8.63 26.90
N TYR A 411 3.20 -9.21 26.40
CA TYR A 411 1.90 -8.55 26.38
C TYR A 411 1.35 -8.35 27.79
N ASP A 412 1.46 -9.38 28.63
CA ASP A 412 0.87 -9.42 29.96
C ASP A 412 1.59 -8.46 30.93
N GLU A 413 2.88 -8.17 30.71
CA GLU A 413 3.63 -7.12 31.42
C GLU A 413 3.37 -5.72 30.84
N THR A 414 3.39 -5.56 29.51
CA THR A 414 3.39 -4.22 28.86
C THR A 414 2.00 -3.62 28.64
N PHE A 415 1.00 -4.44 28.27
CA PHE A 415 -0.26 -3.98 27.68
C PHE A 415 -1.52 -4.47 28.39
N LEU A 416 -1.49 -5.63 29.05
CA LEU A 416 -2.62 -6.12 29.85
C LEU A 416 -3.09 -5.12 30.94
N PRO A 417 -2.21 -4.35 31.63
CA PRO A 417 -2.65 -3.31 32.57
C PRO A 417 -3.50 -2.19 31.95
N LEU A 418 -3.55 -2.09 30.62
CA LEU A 418 -4.32 -1.11 29.87
C LEU A 418 -5.64 -1.68 29.29
N GLU A 419 -5.92 -2.98 29.43
CA GLU A 419 -7.15 -3.55 28.87
C GLU A 419 -8.43 -2.90 29.45
N GLY A 420 -9.40 -2.62 28.59
CA GLY A 420 -10.67 -2.00 28.96
C GLY A 420 -10.67 -0.48 29.13
N GLY A 421 -9.50 0.17 29.13
CA GLY A 421 -9.38 1.64 29.13
C GLY A 421 -9.61 2.28 27.75
N TYR A 422 -9.89 3.59 27.74
CA TYR A 422 -9.95 4.39 26.50
C TYR A 422 -8.56 4.91 26.16
N GLN A 423 -7.96 4.42 25.07
CA GLN A 423 -6.63 4.81 24.63
C GLN A 423 -6.60 5.32 23.19
N TRP A 424 -5.49 5.97 22.86
CA TRP A 424 -5.04 6.22 21.51
C TRP A 424 -3.51 6.24 21.47
N THR A 425 -2.96 6.08 20.28
CA THR A 425 -1.50 6.05 20.05
C THR A 425 -1.20 7.00 18.90
N ILE A 426 -0.28 7.95 19.10
CA ILE A 426 0.38 8.60 17.97
C ILE A 426 1.72 7.89 17.84
N ALA A 427 1.85 7.00 16.86
CA ALA A 427 3.04 6.20 16.68
C ALA A 427 3.98 6.87 15.67
N PRO A 428 5.26 7.12 16.00
CA PRO A 428 6.23 7.61 15.03
C PRO A 428 6.60 6.48 14.06
N VAL A 429 6.73 6.83 12.80
CA VAL A 429 7.09 5.95 11.68
C VAL A 429 8.33 6.49 10.99
N LEU A 430 9.39 5.68 10.92
CA LEU A 430 10.66 6.07 10.30
C LEU A 430 10.57 5.96 8.77
N LEU A 431 10.52 7.12 8.09
CA LEU A 431 10.35 7.21 6.63
C LEU A 431 11.66 7.01 5.85
N HIS A 432 12.81 7.28 6.48
CA HIS A 432 14.10 7.32 5.80
C HIS A 432 15.24 6.62 6.58
N PRO A 433 15.05 5.33 6.95
CA PRO A 433 16.05 4.56 7.69
C PRO A 433 17.37 4.39 6.94
N LYS A 434 18.44 4.19 7.72
CA LYS A 434 19.81 3.90 7.29
C LYS A 434 20.13 2.41 7.36
N SER A 435 19.45 1.68 8.25
CA SER A 435 19.47 0.23 8.35
C SER A 435 19.07 -0.41 7.01
N ILE A 436 19.91 -1.33 6.51
CA ILE A 436 19.68 -2.05 5.25
C ILE A 436 19.88 -3.55 5.50
N GLY A 437 18.80 -4.31 5.37
CA GLY A 437 18.80 -5.75 5.51
C GLY A 437 18.98 -6.52 4.20
N SER A 438 18.73 -7.83 4.28
CA SER A 438 18.70 -8.72 3.12
C SER A 438 17.75 -9.93 3.24
N ILE A 439 17.55 -10.59 2.10
CA ILE A 439 16.79 -11.84 1.96
C ILE A 439 17.67 -12.86 1.23
N GLU A 440 17.86 -14.01 1.87
CA GLU A 440 18.74 -15.08 1.41
C GLU A 440 17.96 -16.40 1.31
N LEU A 441 18.30 -17.25 0.34
CA LEU A 441 17.73 -18.60 0.30
C LEU A 441 18.18 -19.41 1.52
N ARG A 442 17.22 -20.05 2.21
CA ARG A 442 17.51 -21.06 3.25
C ARG A 442 17.97 -22.39 2.65
N SER A 443 17.41 -22.78 1.51
CA SER A 443 17.73 -24.01 0.80
C SER A 443 17.32 -23.93 -0.68
N ARG A 444 17.47 -25.04 -1.43
CA ARG A 444 16.95 -25.20 -2.80
C ARG A 444 15.45 -25.53 -2.89
N ASN A 445 14.78 -25.83 -1.77
CA ASN A 445 13.34 -26.11 -1.78
C ASN A 445 12.56 -24.80 -1.86
N PRO A 446 11.73 -24.55 -2.89
CA PRO A 446 10.93 -23.33 -2.96
C PRO A 446 9.91 -23.21 -1.82
N HIS A 447 9.48 -24.32 -1.21
CA HIS A 447 8.56 -24.29 -0.07
C HIS A 447 9.22 -23.89 1.26
N ASP A 448 10.55 -23.87 1.35
CA ASP A 448 11.25 -23.40 2.56
C ASP A 448 11.20 -21.88 2.60
N GLN A 449 10.77 -21.30 3.73
CA GLN A 449 10.80 -19.84 3.90
C GLN A 449 12.26 -19.33 3.91
N PRO A 450 12.60 -18.29 3.13
CA PRO A 450 13.94 -17.73 3.09
C PRO A 450 14.39 -17.16 4.44
N LEU A 451 15.69 -16.88 4.55
CA LEU A 451 16.23 -16.10 5.64
C LEU A 451 15.94 -14.62 5.34
N ILE A 452 14.95 -14.05 6.03
CA ILE A 452 14.66 -12.62 5.99
C ILE A 452 15.40 -11.99 7.16
N LYS A 453 16.33 -11.09 6.88
CA LYS A 453 17.19 -10.37 7.82
C LYS A 453 16.95 -8.87 7.61
N PRO A 454 15.96 -8.24 8.27
CA PRO A 454 15.67 -6.83 8.04
C PRO A 454 16.71 -5.88 8.65
N ASP A 455 17.47 -6.38 9.63
CA ASP A 455 18.60 -5.74 10.28
C ASP A 455 18.27 -4.32 10.79
N TYR A 456 17.09 -4.20 11.40
CA TYR A 456 16.55 -2.96 11.99
C TYR A 456 17.44 -2.41 13.11
N PHE A 457 17.63 -1.08 13.12
CA PHE A 457 18.49 -0.35 14.07
C PHE A 457 19.93 -0.89 14.14
N SER A 458 20.45 -1.37 13.00
CA SER A 458 21.84 -1.82 12.82
C SER A 458 22.74 -0.76 12.17
N ASP A 459 22.21 0.46 11.94
CA ASP A 459 22.98 1.51 11.28
C ASP A 459 24.16 1.97 12.14
N PRO A 460 25.39 2.14 11.58
CA PRO A 460 26.59 2.38 12.40
C PRO A 460 26.61 3.68 13.20
N GLU A 461 25.73 4.63 12.88
CA GLU A 461 25.61 5.91 13.60
C GLU A 461 24.43 5.94 14.58
N ASN A 462 23.63 4.87 14.67
CA ASN A 462 22.36 4.85 15.40
C ASN A 462 21.43 6.03 15.01
N GLU A 463 21.47 6.46 13.74
CA GLU A 463 20.59 7.50 13.20
C GLU A 463 19.12 7.10 13.29
N ASP A 464 18.81 5.82 13.08
CA ASP A 464 17.43 5.34 13.03
C ASP A 464 16.75 5.43 14.40
N ILE A 465 17.45 5.07 15.47
CA ILE A 465 17.00 5.29 16.86
C ILE A 465 16.90 6.79 17.17
N ARG A 466 17.94 7.58 16.88
CA ARG A 466 17.94 9.03 17.19
C ARG A 466 16.80 9.77 16.49
N THR A 467 16.49 9.42 15.25
CA THR A 467 15.37 9.99 14.49
C THR A 467 14.02 9.56 15.10
N MET A 468 13.88 8.31 15.53
CA MET A 468 12.67 7.82 16.21
C MET A 468 12.45 8.47 17.57
N ILE A 469 13.49 8.63 18.40
CA ILE A 469 13.39 9.33 19.69
C ILE A 469 13.00 10.79 19.47
N ALA A 470 13.60 11.49 18.51
CA ALA A 470 13.18 12.84 18.15
C ALA A 470 11.71 12.89 17.67
N GLY A 471 11.25 11.87 16.95
CA GLY A 471 9.84 11.67 16.62
C GLY A 471 8.94 11.56 17.86
N ILE A 472 9.34 10.79 18.87
CA ILE A 472 8.64 10.70 20.17
C ILE A 472 8.59 12.09 20.85
N ARG A 473 9.68 12.87 20.81
CA ARG A 473 9.71 14.23 21.36
C ARG A 473 8.76 15.19 20.63
N GLU A 474 8.65 15.12 19.31
CA GLU A 474 7.65 15.91 18.56
C GLU A 474 6.21 15.49 18.88
N ILE A 475 5.96 14.19 19.13
CA ILE A 475 4.64 13.70 19.59
C ILE A 475 4.31 14.25 20.98
N GLN A 476 5.27 14.26 21.91
CA GLN A 476 5.08 14.84 23.24
C GLN A 476 4.80 16.34 23.20
N LYS A 477 5.39 17.09 22.24
CA LYS A 477 5.02 18.49 22.00
C LYS A 477 3.56 18.62 21.53
N LEU A 478 3.11 17.72 20.63
CA LEU A 478 1.74 17.70 20.10
C LEU A 478 0.68 17.36 21.17
N THR A 479 0.93 16.37 22.02
CA THR A 479 -0.02 15.95 23.07
C THR A 479 -0.06 16.92 24.26
N ASN A 480 0.98 17.75 24.42
CA ASN A 480 1.06 18.82 25.41
C ASN A 480 0.29 20.11 25.00
N THR A 481 -0.36 20.13 23.83
CA THR A 481 -1.22 21.23 23.35
C THR A 481 -2.54 21.34 24.11
N THR A 482 -3.27 22.45 23.92
CA THR A 482 -4.53 22.74 24.60
C THR A 482 -5.63 21.75 24.18
N ALA A 483 -5.71 21.43 22.88
CA ALA A 483 -6.66 20.48 22.31
C ALA A 483 -6.59 19.11 23.01
N PHE A 484 -5.38 18.54 23.16
CA PHE A 484 -5.19 17.26 23.84
C PHE A 484 -5.37 17.36 25.37
N LYS A 485 -4.87 18.42 26.01
CA LYS A 485 -5.04 18.62 27.47
C LYS A 485 -6.50 18.72 27.90
N ILE A 486 -7.37 19.35 27.12
CA ILE A 486 -8.81 19.43 27.41
C ILE A 486 -9.48 18.05 27.37
N ARG A 487 -8.91 17.05 26.67
CA ARG A 487 -9.36 15.65 26.71
C ARG A 487 -8.89 14.87 27.95
N GLY A 488 -8.02 15.45 28.79
CA GLY A 488 -7.37 14.72 29.87
C GLY A 488 -6.37 13.67 29.36
N ALA A 489 -5.63 14.00 28.30
CA ALA A 489 -4.60 13.14 27.73
C ALA A 489 -3.47 12.88 28.72
N ASP A 490 -3.27 11.63 29.11
CA ASP A 490 -2.20 11.19 30.02
C ASP A 490 -1.32 10.11 29.37
N LEU A 491 0.00 10.18 29.58
CA LEU A 491 0.96 9.28 28.94
C LEU A 491 1.17 8.04 29.81
N ASN A 492 0.93 6.85 29.27
CA ASN A 492 1.06 5.62 30.04
C ASN A 492 2.54 5.23 30.21
N GLU A 493 2.97 5.05 31.46
CA GLU A 493 4.25 4.42 31.80
C GLU A 493 4.16 2.91 31.53
N LEU A 494 4.71 2.48 30.38
CA LEU A 494 4.67 1.08 29.97
C LEU A 494 5.80 0.29 30.63
N ALA A 495 5.46 -0.78 31.35
CA ALA A 495 6.44 -1.74 31.83
C ALA A 495 6.95 -2.59 30.65
N VAL A 496 8.00 -2.11 29.97
CA VAL A 496 8.60 -2.80 28.83
C VAL A 496 9.67 -3.79 29.31
N PRO A 497 9.50 -5.11 29.08
CA PRO A 497 10.45 -6.13 29.55
C PRO A 497 11.90 -5.85 29.11
N GLY A 498 12.80 -5.81 30.10
CA GLY A 498 14.22 -5.51 29.90
C GLY A 498 14.60 -4.02 29.87
N CYS A 499 13.63 -3.10 30.06
CA CYS A 499 13.88 -1.65 30.06
C CYS A 499 13.75 -0.99 31.44
N ALA A 500 13.46 -1.76 32.51
CA ALA A 500 13.21 -1.24 33.86
C ALA A 500 14.43 -0.57 34.55
N ASP A 501 15.66 -0.81 34.07
CA ASP A 501 16.87 -0.14 34.56
C ASP A 501 16.96 1.33 34.09
N PHE A 502 16.12 1.75 33.14
CA PHE A 502 16.05 3.12 32.65
C PHE A 502 14.87 3.86 33.28
N ALA A 503 15.10 5.08 33.77
CA ALA A 503 14.01 5.95 34.21
C ALA A 503 13.02 6.19 33.07
N PHE A 504 11.72 6.14 33.36
CA PHE A 504 10.67 6.41 32.38
C PHE A 504 10.86 7.78 31.70
N ASP A 505 10.43 7.86 30.45
CA ASP A 505 10.61 8.99 29.54
C ASP A 505 12.07 9.41 29.25
N SER A 506 13.08 8.71 29.76
CA SER A 506 14.48 8.95 29.36
C SER A 506 14.77 8.44 27.94
N ASP A 507 15.76 9.04 27.26
CA ASP A 507 16.20 8.57 25.93
C ASP A 507 16.69 7.12 25.96
N GLY A 508 17.24 6.64 27.08
CA GLY A 508 17.62 5.24 27.27
C GLY A 508 16.42 4.30 27.37
N TYR A 509 15.36 4.70 28.10
CA TYR A 509 14.10 3.98 28.14
C TYR A 509 13.47 3.91 26.73
N TRP A 510 13.49 5.01 25.97
CA TRP A 510 12.96 5.02 24.60
C TRP A 510 13.81 4.21 23.61
N GLU A 511 15.14 4.25 23.68
CA GLU A 511 15.99 3.37 22.85
C GLU A 511 15.75 1.89 23.16
N CYS A 512 15.69 1.52 24.45
CA CYS A 512 15.38 0.16 24.86
C CYS A 512 14.00 -0.28 24.33
N SER A 513 12.98 0.56 24.53
CA SER A 513 11.61 0.29 24.07
C SER A 513 11.53 0.16 22.54
N LEU A 514 12.21 1.03 21.79
CA LEU A 514 12.31 0.95 20.33
C LEU A 514 12.89 -0.40 19.89
N ARG A 515 14.01 -0.83 20.49
CA ARG A 515 14.65 -2.11 20.16
C ARG A 515 13.81 -3.33 20.58
N SER A 516 12.97 -3.20 21.62
CA SER A 516 12.12 -4.29 22.12
C SER A 516 10.79 -4.46 21.38
N MET A 517 10.15 -3.39 20.89
CA MET A 517 8.78 -3.48 20.32
C MET A 517 8.52 -2.74 18.99
N ALA A 518 9.48 -2.02 18.39
CA ALA A 518 9.24 -1.44 17.07
C ALA A 518 9.14 -2.54 16.00
N TYR A 519 8.23 -2.38 15.03
CA TYR A 519 7.92 -3.40 14.02
C TYR A 519 7.67 -2.82 12.63
N THR A 520 7.58 -3.69 11.62
CA THR A 520 7.34 -3.30 10.22
C THR A 520 5.87 -2.94 9.96
N ILE A 521 5.62 -1.83 9.28
CA ILE A 521 4.29 -1.52 8.70
C ILE A 521 4.06 -2.17 7.33
N TYR A 522 4.87 -3.18 7.00
CA TYR A 522 4.80 -3.96 5.76
C TYR A 522 5.00 -3.12 4.49
N HIS A 523 6.03 -2.25 4.51
CA HIS A 523 6.50 -1.46 3.37
C HIS A 523 7.88 -1.91 2.85
N PRO A 524 8.15 -3.23 2.63
CA PRO A 524 9.46 -3.65 2.19
C PRO A 524 9.71 -3.31 0.72
N ILE A 525 10.92 -2.83 0.43
CA ILE A 525 11.36 -2.39 -0.92
C ILE A 525 12.77 -2.91 -1.24
N GLY A 526 13.30 -2.52 -2.42
CA GLY A 526 14.73 -2.53 -2.72
C GLY A 526 15.39 -3.87 -3.03
N THR A 527 14.75 -5.01 -2.75
CA THR A 527 15.29 -6.37 -2.93
C THR A 527 15.55 -6.80 -4.38
N ALA A 528 15.14 -5.99 -5.35
CA ALA A 528 15.44 -6.13 -6.77
C ALA A 528 15.72 -4.74 -7.38
N LYS A 529 16.42 -3.90 -6.61
CA LYS A 529 16.74 -2.48 -6.86
C LYS A 529 16.90 -2.14 -8.35
N MET A 530 16.14 -1.14 -8.79
CA MET A 530 16.36 -0.48 -10.07
C MET A 530 17.57 0.45 -9.99
N GLY A 531 18.33 0.55 -11.09
CA GLY A 531 19.43 1.49 -11.18
C GLY A 531 19.99 1.64 -12.59
N PRO A 532 20.97 2.54 -12.77
CA PRO A 532 21.71 2.69 -14.01
C PRO A 532 22.71 1.54 -14.20
N ARG A 533 23.15 1.29 -15.43
CA ARG A 533 24.01 0.13 -15.79
C ARG A 533 25.38 0.11 -15.09
N TYR A 534 25.85 1.25 -14.56
CA TYR A 534 27.10 1.34 -13.80
C TYR A 534 26.93 1.05 -12.30
N ASP A 535 25.70 1.03 -11.78
CA ASP A 535 25.42 0.62 -10.40
C ASP A 535 25.46 -0.91 -10.32
N ARG A 536 26.55 -1.46 -9.75
CA ARG A 536 26.74 -2.91 -9.59
C ARG A 536 25.75 -3.56 -8.60
N THR A 537 25.01 -2.76 -7.83
CA THR A 537 23.96 -3.24 -6.93
C THR A 537 22.57 -3.26 -7.58
N ALA A 538 22.42 -2.78 -8.81
CA ALA A 538 21.15 -2.81 -9.54
C ALA A 538 20.84 -4.22 -10.08
N VAL A 539 19.59 -4.65 -9.92
CA VAL A 539 19.04 -5.90 -10.45
C VAL A 539 18.25 -5.65 -11.73
N VAL A 540 17.54 -4.51 -11.83
CA VAL A 540 16.78 -4.10 -13.03
C VAL A 540 17.20 -2.74 -13.58
N ASN A 541 17.02 -2.55 -14.89
CA ASN A 541 17.19 -1.25 -15.57
C ASN A 541 15.95 -0.34 -15.41
N HIS A 542 16.00 0.89 -15.93
CA HIS A 542 14.87 1.84 -15.88
C HIS A 542 13.59 1.37 -16.60
N ARG A 543 13.66 0.34 -17.47
CA ARG A 543 12.47 -0.30 -18.10
C ARG A 543 12.01 -1.54 -17.32
N LEU A 544 12.48 -1.71 -16.09
CA LEU A 544 12.20 -2.81 -15.17
C LEU A 544 12.73 -4.19 -15.62
N GLN A 545 13.64 -4.22 -16.59
CA GLN A 545 14.20 -5.46 -17.16
C GLN A 545 15.41 -5.94 -16.38
N VAL A 546 15.46 -7.25 -16.09
CA VAL A 546 16.54 -7.88 -15.30
C VAL A 546 17.87 -7.85 -16.03
N TYR A 547 18.92 -7.35 -15.37
CA TYR A 547 20.21 -7.12 -16.01
C TYR A 547 20.88 -8.40 -16.54
N GLY A 548 20.94 -8.52 -17.87
CA GLY A 548 21.56 -9.65 -18.56
C GLY A 548 20.62 -10.80 -18.90
N ILE A 549 19.33 -10.71 -18.56
CA ILE A 549 18.31 -11.68 -18.96
C ILE A 549 17.29 -11.00 -19.88
N LYS A 550 17.19 -11.48 -21.12
CA LYS A 550 16.15 -11.03 -22.06
C LYS A 550 14.78 -11.56 -21.63
N ASN A 551 13.74 -10.80 -21.96
CA ASN A 551 12.34 -11.18 -21.78
C ASN A 551 11.95 -11.48 -20.32
N LEU A 552 12.58 -10.79 -19.36
CA LEU A 552 12.29 -10.90 -17.93
C LEU A 552 12.24 -9.51 -17.26
N ARG A 553 11.17 -9.23 -16.52
CA ARG A 553 11.01 -8.02 -15.68
C ARG A 553 10.64 -8.34 -14.24
N VAL A 554 10.93 -7.40 -13.34
CA VAL A 554 10.34 -7.33 -12.00
C VAL A 554 9.48 -6.09 -11.93
N ALA A 555 8.21 -6.21 -11.53
CA ALA A 555 7.25 -5.10 -11.49
C ALA A 555 6.46 -5.15 -10.18
N ASP A 556 7.15 -4.90 -9.07
CA ASP A 556 6.62 -4.69 -7.72
C ASP A 556 7.57 -3.75 -6.92
N CYS A 557 7.27 -3.48 -5.65
CA CYS A 557 7.99 -2.51 -4.82
C CYS A 557 9.51 -2.74 -4.66
N SER A 558 10.02 -3.93 -4.98
CA SER A 558 11.46 -4.24 -4.88
C SER A 558 12.36 -3.45 -5.81
N VAL A 559 11.81 -2.91 -6.89
CA VAL A 559 12.54 -2.09 -7.84
C VAL A 559 12.80 -0.68 -7.29
N ILE A 560 12.05 -0.25 -6.26
CA ILE A 560 12.23 1.05 -5.61
C ILE A 560 13.63 1.10 -4.96
N PRO A 561 14.53 2.02 -5.38
CA PRO A 561 15.94 1.99 -5.00
C PRO A 561 16.23 2.49 -3.58
N SER A 562 15.34 3.32 -3.02
CA SER A 562 15.32 3.73 -1.62
C SER A 562 13.95 4.24 -1.23
N HIS A 563 13.69 4.30 0.07
CA HIS A 563 12.39 4.69 0.60
C HIS A 563 11.84 6.04 0.12
N ILE A 564 10.52 6.09 0.16
CA ILE A 564 9.66 7.22 -0.18
C ILE A 564 9.01 7.73 1.10
N SER A 565 8.72 9.02 1.18
CA SER A 565 8.04 9.62 2.33
C SER A 565 6.53 9.31 2.30
N GLY A 566 6.15 8.05 2.55
CA GLY A 566 4.75 7.60 2.59
C GLY A 566 4.55 6.10 2.31
N HIS A 567 3.30 5.68 2.18
CA HIS A 567 2.93 4.25 2.11
C HIS A 567 3.11 3.65 0.71
N THR A 568 3.64 2.42 0.62
CA THR A 568 4.11 1.86 -0.67
C THR A 568 3.02 1.40 -1.64
N ASN A 569 1.74 1.34 -1.23
CA ASN A 569 0.66 0.82 -2.07
C ASN A 569 0.43 1.66 -3.35
N ALA A 570 0.41 3.00 -3.23
CA ALA A 570 0.25 3.87 -4.40
C ALA A 570 1.44 3.74 -5.36
N ALA A 571 2.66 3.64 -4.83
CA ALA A 571 3.86 3.41 -5.63
C ALA A 571 3.83 2.06 -6.36
N ALA A 572 3.31 1.00 -5.75
CA ALA A 572 3.12 -0.31 -6.38
C ALA A 572 2.20 -0.25 -7.61
N VAL A 573 1.08 0.48 -7.48
CA VAL A 573 0.10 0.68 -8.58
C VAL A 573 0.71 1.52 -9.71
N MET A 574 1.42 2.60 -9.36
CA MET A 574 2.18 3.43 -10.32
C MET A 574 3.22 2.60 -11.10
N ILE A 575 4.00 1.75 -10.41
CA ILE A 575 4.96 0.83 -11.02
C ILE A 575 4.25 -0.13 -11.99
N GLY A 576 3.10 -0.69 -11.61
CA GLY A 576 2.30 -1.58 -12.46
C GLY A 576 1.77 -0.91 -13.73
N GLU A 577 1.26 0.32 -13.61
CA GLU A 577 0.78 1.12 -14.76
C GLU A 577 1.91 1.53 -15.71
N LYS A 578 3.07 1.89 -15.17
CA LYS A 578 4.26 2.26 -15.96
C LYS A 578 4.91 1.04 -16.61
N ALA A 579 4.92 -0.10 -15.92
CA ALA A 579 5.31 -1.39 -16.49
C ALA A 579 4.39 -1.78 -17.66
N SER A 580 3.06 -1.63 -17.51
CA SER A 580 2.08 -1.89 -18.56
C SER A 580 2.35 -1.09 -19.84
N ASP A 581 2.70 0.20 -19.71
CA ASP A 581 3.09 1.05 -20.83
C ASP A 581 4.42 0.59 -21.46
N TYR A 582 5.48 0.34 -20.68
CA TYR A 582 6.74 -0.20 -21.21
C TYR A 582 6.59 -1.58 -21.87
N ILE A 583 5.65 -2.42 -21.43
CA ILE A 583 5.32 -3.71 -22.06
C ILE A 583 4.61 -3.48 -23.40
N LYS A 584 3.66 -2.55 -23.47
CA LYS A 584 2.98 -2.16 -24.72
C LYS A 584 3.94 -1.52 -25.73
N GLU A 585 4.87 -0.67 -25.30
CA GLU A 585 5.94 -0.17 -26.19
C GLU A 585 6.82 -1.29 -26.75
N SER A 586 7.06 -2.35 -25.96
CA SER A 586 7.96 -3.44 -26.35
C SER A 586 7.28 -4.49 -27.25
N TRP A 587 5.95 -4.63 -27.15
CA TRP A 587 5.21 -5.77 -27.67
C TRP A 587 3.83 -5.48 -28.27
N GLY A 588 3.36 -4.24 -28.19
CA GLY A 588 2.15 -3.76 -28.84
C GLY A 588 2.42 -3.44 -30.30
N ARG A 589 1.53 -3.92 -31.17
CA ARG A 589 1.34 -3.55 -32.56
C ARG A 589 -0.15 -3.64 -32.82
#